data_AF-A0A8B6Y2R5-F1
#
_entry.id   AF-A0A8B6Y2R5-F1
#
_cell.length_a   1.000
_cell.length_b   1.000
_cell.length_c   1.000
_cell.angle_alpha   90.00
_cell.angle_beta   90.00
_cell.angle_gamma   90.00
#
_symmetry.space_group_name_H-M   'P 1'
#
loop_
_entity.id
_entity.type
_entity.pdbx_description
1 polymer ?
#
loop_
_entity_poly.entity_id
_entity_poly.type
_entity_poly.pdbx_seq_one_letter_code
_entity_poly.pdbx_strand_id
1 'polypeptide(L)'
;MEFAGRINVTFFHASDGWLDRWKKQYNISFKTVSGEANACTSEMVALLEETMLPTILSKHKLNQIYNADKFGLFYRLQPNESLHFKNEKCVGGRHSKLRLTGFASANALGKKFPMFAIGKAKSPRCFKNVKHLPYRYRCQKKIWMDGTLLEEWVREIHWQFTKEELKIVLLVDNCPAHSNDSR
;
A
#
# COMPACT_ATOMS: atom_id res chain seq x y z
N MET A 1 -21.21 22.65 -19.22
CA MET A 1 -22.07 23.58 -19.98
C MET A 1 -21.43 24.01 -21.30
N GLU A 2 -20.11 24.24 -21.38
CA GLU A 2 -19.43 24.51 -22.68
C GLU A 2 -19.66 23.45 -23.75
N PHE A 3 -19.65 22.15 -23.40
CA PHE A 3 -19.79 21.06 -24.37
C PHE A 3 -21.16 21.05 -25.07
N ALA A 4 -22.25 21.31 -24.32
CA ALA A 4 -23.60 21.38 -24.88
C ALA A 4 -23.76 22.55 -25.87
N GLY A 5 -23.10 23.69 -25.59
CA GLY A 5 -23.03 24.81 -26.52
C GLY A 5 -22.27 24.48 -27.81
N ARG A 6 -21.20 23.67 -27.73
CA ARG A 6 -20.42 23.22 -28.90
C ARG A 6 -21.19 22.25 -29.81
N ILE A 7 -22.20 21.55 -29.28
CA ILE A 7 -23.10 20.68 -30.06
C ILE A 7 -24.46 21.33 -30.35
N ASN A 8 -24.54 22.66 -30.22
CA ASN A 8 -25.73 23.46 -30.52
C ASN A 8 -27.00 23.10 -29.72
N VAL A 9 -26.84 22.50 -28.54
CA VAL A 9 -27.96 22.22 -27.62
C VAL A 9 -28.06 23.37 -26.63
N THR A 10 -28.92 24.33 -26.93
CA THR A 10 -29.06 25.61 -26.20
C THR A 10 -29.93 25.53 -24.95
N PHE A 11 -30.72 24.46 -24.78
CA PHE A 11 -31.66 24.28 -23.65
C PHE A 11 -31.21 23.22 -22.64
N PHE A 12 -29.96 22.77 -22.72
CA PHE A 12 -29.48 21.73 -21.80
C PHE A 12 -29.18 22.31 -20.42
N HIS A 13 -30.05 22.03 -19.45
CA HIS A 13 -29.88 22.43 -18.06
C HIS A 13 -29.57 21.20 -17.19
N ALA A 14 -28.29 20.94 -16.92
CA ALA A 14 -27.90 19.89 -15.99
C ALA A 14 -28.19 20.35 -14.55
N SER A 15 -29.10 19.67 -13.86
CA SER A 15 -29.23 19.78 -12.40
C SER A 15 -28.12 19.00 -11.71
N ASP A 16 -27.83 19.28 -10.44
CA ASP A 16 -26.82 18.56 -9.66
C ASP A 16 -27.10 17.03 -9.63
N GLY A 17 -28.36 16.63 -9.72
CA GLY A 17 -28.77 15.22 -9.81
C GLY A 17 -28.83 14.63 -11.22
N TRP A 18 -28.66 15.42 -12.29
CA TRP A 18 -28.73 14.93 -13.67
C TRP A 18 -27.62 13.91 -13.95
N LEU A 19 -26.39 14.25 -13.55
CA LEU A 19 -25.23 13.40 -13.78
C LEU A 19 -25.35 12.07 -13.03
N ASP A 20 -25.86 12.08 -11.80
CA ASP A 20 -26.02 10.87 -11.00
C ASP A 20 -27.15 9.96 -11.50
N ARG A 21 -28.27 10.54 -11.96
CA ARG A 21 -29.34 9.77 -12.63
C ARG A 21 -28.86 9.18 -13.95
N TRP A 22 -28.11 9.95 -14.74
CA TRP A 22 -27.52 9.46 -15.99
C TRP A 22 -26.55 8.29 -15.72
N LYS A 23 -25.62 8.44 -14.78
CA LYS A 23 -24.73 7.34 -14.37
C LYS A 23 -25.51 6.09 -13.97
N LYS A 24 -26.56 6.25 -13.15
CA LYS A 24 -27.41 5.13 -12.70
C LYS A 24 -28.15 4.45 -13.86
N GLN A 25 -28.69 5.23 -14.80
CA GLN A 25 -29.41 4.72 -15.97
C GLN A 25 -28.49 3.93 -16.91
N TYR A 26 -27.25 4.36 -17.08
CA TYR A 26 -26.26 3.71 -17.94
C TYR A 26 -25.32 2.76 -17.19
N ASN A 27 -25.61 2.46 -15.91
CA ASN A 27 -24.83 1.58 -15.05
C ASN A 27 -23.33 1.95 -14.93
N ILE A 28 -23.04 3.25 -14.95
CA ILE A 28 -21.69 3.80 -14.84
C ILE A 28 -21.37 4.00 -13.35
N SER A 29 -20.37 3.28 -12.86
CA SER A 29 -19.89 3.38 -11.48
C SER A 29 -18.46 3.91 -11.43
N PHE A 30 -18.19 4.76 -10.44
CA PHE A 30 -16.80 5.09 -10.08
C PHE A 30 -16.17 3.87 -9.44
N LYS A 31 -15.14 3.33 -10.08
CA LYS A 31 -14.30 2.28 -9.51
C LYS A 31 -12.91 2.83 -9.31
N THR A 32 -12.31 2.54 -8.16
CA THR A 32 -10.87 2.76 -7.96
C THR A 32 -10.13 1.72 -8.80
N VAL A 33 -9.28 2.16 -9.72
CA VAL A 33 -8.46 1.26 -10.52
C VAL A 33 -7.44 0.59 -9.59
N SER A 34 -7.53 -0.73 -9.44
CA SER A 34 -6.46 -1.52 -8.81
C SER A 34 -5.31 -1.67 -9.80
N GLY A 35 -4.12 -1.22 -9.42
CA GLY A 35 -2.94 -1.19 -10.31
C GLY A 35 -2.34 -2.56 -10.64
N GLU A 36 -2.79 -3.62 -9.97
CA GLU A 36 -2.20 -4.97 -10.03
C GLU A 36 -3.02 -5.97 -10.85
N ALA A 37 -4.22 -5.58 -11.32
CA ALA A 37 -5.13 -6.50 -12.00
C ALA A 37 -4.57 -7.12 -13.31
N ASN A 38 -3.55 -6.48 -13.92
CA ASN A 38 -2.93 -6.98 -15.14
C ASN A 38 -1.75 -7.95 -14.90
N ALA A 39 -1.36 -8.20 -13.65
CA ALA A 39 -0.18 -9.01 -13.32
C ALA A 39 -0.49 -10.51 -13.08
N CYS A 40 -1.77 -10.90 -13.01
CA CYS A 40 -2.17 -12.28 -12.74
C CYS A 40 -3.27 -12.73 -13.70
N THR A 41 -3.17 -13.96 -14.20
CA THR A 41 -4.24 -14.59 -14.99
C THR A 41 -5.24 -15.28 -14.05
N SER A 42 -6.49 -15.43 -14.50
CA SER A 42 -7.53 -16.13 -13.73
C SER A 42 -7.11 -17.57 -13.38
N GLU A 43 -6.37 -18.22 -14.26
CA GLU A 43 -5.87 -19.59 -14.08
C GLU A 43 -4.79 -19.67 -12.99
N MET A 44 -3.87 -18.70 -12.96
CA MET A 44 -2.84 -18.62 -11.92
C MET A 44 -3.45 -18.38 -10.53
N VAL A 45 -4.48 -17.53 -10.46
CA VAL A 45 -5.21 -17.27 -9.21
C VAL A 45 -5.94 -18.53 -8.75
N ALA A 46 -6.66 -19.21 -9.64
CA ALA A 46 -7.37 -20.44 -9.29
C ALA A 46 -6.41 -21.54 -8.78
N LEU A 47 -5.28 -21.77 -9.44
CA LEU A 47 -4.27 -22.74 -8.99
C LEU A 47 -3.69 -22.37 -7.61
N LEU A 48 -3.43 -21.07 -7.39
CA LEU A 48 -2.92 -20.56 -6.12
C LEU A 48 -3.94 -20.76 -4.99
N GLU A 49 -5.20 -20.37 -5.22
CA GLU A 49 -6.28 -20.38 -4.23
C GLU A 49 -6.80 -21.79 -3.93
N GLU A 50 -6.99 -22.62 -4.95
CA GLU A 50 -7.63 -23.93 -4.80
C GLU A 50 -6.63 -25.01 -4.36
N THR A 51 -5.35 -24.88 -4.75
CA THR A 51 -4.38 -25.98 -4.56
C THR A 51 -3.18 -25.57 -3.72
N MET A 52 -2.43 -24.54 -4.13
CA MET A 52 -1.12 -24.23 -3.54
C MET A 52 -1.24 -23.69 -2.11
N LEU A 53 -2.05 -22.66 -1.89
CA LEU A 53 -2.20 -22.02 -0.58
C LEU A 53 -2.79 -22.98 0.46
N PRO A 54 -3.90 -23.70 0.22
CA PRO A 54 -4.43 -24.65 1.19
C PRO A 54 -3.43 -25.74 1.56
N THR A 55 -2.67 -26.25 0.59
CA THR A 55 -1.66 -27.30 0.82
C THR A 55 -0.50 -26.81 1.69
N ILE A 56 -0.05 -25.57 1.53
CA ILE A 56 1.04 -24.99 2.33
C ILE A 56 0.53 -24.62 3.73
N LEU A 57 -0.64 -23.97 3.80
CA LEU A 57 -1.19 -23.45 5.05
C LEU A 57 -1.71 -24.56 5.96
N SER A 58 -2.25 -25.66 5.43
CA SER A 58 -2.72 -26.81 6.23
C SER A 58 -1.64 -27.49 7.07
N LYS A 59 -0.37 -27.31 6.70
CA LYS A 59 0.79 -27.84 7.45
C LYS A 59 1.19 -26.97 8.64
N HIS A 60 0.54 -25.81 8.83
CA HIS A 60 0.92 -24.80 9.81
C HIS A 60 -0.27 -24.38 10.67
N LYS A 61 0.00 -24.06 11.93
CA LYS A 61 -1.00 -23.49 12.84
C LYS A 61 -1.22 -22.01 12.52
N LEU A 62 -2.37 -21.46 12.90
CA LEU A 62 -2.69 -20.03 12.70
C LEU A 62 -1.62 -19.07 13.27
N ASN A 63 -1.00 -19.44 14.40
CA ASN A 63 0.07 -18.64 14.99
C ASN A 63 1.42 -18.69 14.24
N GLN A 64 1.56 -19.59 13.26
CA GLN A 64 2.72 -19.79 12.40
C GLN A 64 2.53 -19.22 10.98
N ILE A 65 1.33 -18.77 10.64
CA ILE A 65 1.02 -18.18 9.34
C ILE A 65 1.08 -16.67 9.47
N TYR A 66 2.07 -16.04 8.84
CA TYR A 66 2.30 -14.61 8.84
C TYR A 66 2.03 -14.02 7.47
N ASN A 67 1.40 -12.84 7.45
CA ASN A 67 1.37 -11.97 6.28
C ASN A 67 2.33 -10.80 6.50
N ALA A 68 3.00 -10.34 5.45
CA ALA A 68 3.90 -9.19 5.46
C ALA A 68 3.58 -8.27 4.29
N ASP A 69 3.37 -7.00 4.57
CA ASP A 69 3.00 -6.04 3.53
C ASP A 69 3.60 -4.64 3.79
N LYS A 70 3.71 -3.89 2.70
CA LYS A 70 4.37 -2.60 2.63
C LYS A 70 3.36 -1.48 2.40
N PHE A 71 3.35 -0.50 3.29
CA PHE A 71 2.47 0.66 3.18
C PHE A 71 3.24 1.97 3.06
N GLY A 72 2.58 3.01 2.54
CA GLY A 72 3.11 4.37 2.49
C GLY A 72 2.37 5.29 3.46
N LEU A 73 3.10 5.95 4.36
CA LEU A 73 2.58 6.97 5.25
C LEU A 73 2.96 8.36 4.75
N PHE A 74 1.96 9.16 4.39
CA PHE A 74 2.14 10.55 3.94
C PHE A 74 1.75 11.52 5.06
N TYR A 75 2.64 11.72 6.01
CA TYR A 75 2.37 12.45 7.26
C TYR A 75 2.31 13.98 7.11
N ARG A 76 2.60 14.52 5.92
CA ARG A 76 2.50 15.96 5.61
C ARG A 76 1.60 16.23 4.40
N LEU A 77 0.80 15.25 4.00
CA LEU A 77 -0.12 15.42 2.89
C LEU A 77 -1.19 16.45 3.30
N GLN A 78 -1.34 17.51 2.50
CA GLN A 78 -2.46 18.43 2.63
C GLN A 78 -3.73 17.77 2.05
N PRO A 79 -4.92 18.13 2.55
CA PRO A 79 -6.17 17.73 1.92
C PRO A 79 -6.16 18.03 0.41
N ASN A 80 -6.75 17.14 -0.38
CA ASN A 80 -6.88 17.34 -1.83
C ASN A 80 -7.90 18.43 -2.18
N GLU A 81 -8.77 18.78 -1.22
CA GLU A 81 -9.84 19.75 -1.38
C GLU A 81 -9.86 20.69 -0.17
N SER A 82 -10.04 21.98 -0.43
CA SER A 82 -10.21 23.02 0.59
C SER A 82 -11.49 23.80 0.29
N LEU A 83 -12.21 24.20 1.35
CA LEU A 83 -13.39 25.04 1.24
C LEU A 83 -12.96 26.47 0.89
N HIS A 84 -13.51 27.02 -0.20
CA HIS A 84 -13.24 28.38 -0.65
C HIS A 84 -14.54 29.14 -0.92
N PHE A 85 -14.52 30.45 -0.71
CA PHE A 85 -15.60 31.32 -1.16
C PHE A 85 -15.63 31.37 -2.69
N LYS A 86 -16.84 31.48 -3.27
CA LYS A 86 -17.12 31.32 -4.71
C LYS A 86 -16.28 32.21 -5.66
N ASN A 87 -15.71 33.30 -5.15
CA ASN A 87 -14.95 34.29 -5.91
C ASN A 87 -13.47 34.37 -5.52
N GLU A 88 -12.97 33.50 -4.64
CA GLU A 88 -11.56 33.45 -4.27
C GLU A 88 -10.78 32.58 -5.24
N LYS A 89 -9.64 33.09 -5.73
CA LYS A 89 -8.69 32.26 -6.48
C LYS A 89 -8.07 31.24 -5.52
N CYS A 90 -8.42 29.97 -5.70
CA CYS A 90 -7.72 28.87 -5.08
C CYS A 90 -6.36 28.70 -5.76
N VAL A 91 -5.30 29.22 -5.14
CA VAL A 91 -3.92 29.04 -5.61
C VAL A 91 -3.34 27.83 -4.88
N GLY A 92 -3.28 26.70 -5.56
CA GLY A 92 -2.78 25.45 -4.98
C GLY A 92 -1.31 25.53 -4.57
N GLY A 93 -0.98 24.98 -3.40
CA GLY A 93 0.40 24.72 -2.97
C GLY A 93 0.90 23.37 -3.46
N ARG A 94 2.22 23.18 -3.59
CA ARG A 94 2.80 21.87 -3.89
C ARG A 94 2.52 20.90 -2.75
N HIS A 95 1.66 19.91 -2.96
CA HIS A 95 1.41 18.86 -1.97
C HIS A 95 2.73 18.28 -1.47
N SER A 96 2.91 18.24 -0.15
CA SER A 96 4.09 17.62 0.43
C SER A 96 4.05 16.12 0.17
N LYS A 97 4.85 15.65 -0.78
CA LYS A 97 5.04 14.22 -1.08
C LYS A 97 6.00 13.54 -0.08
N LEU A 98 6.12 14.08 1.13
CA LEU A 98 6.94 13.49 2.17
C LEU A 98 6.30 12.18 2.62
N ARG A 99 6.95 11.09 2.22
CA ARG A 99 6.55 9.72 2.48
C ARG A 99 7.51 9.10 3.48
N LEU A 100 6.96 8.32 4.40
CA LEU A 100 7.65 7.26 5.12
C LEU A 100 7.09 5.94 4.59
N THR A 101 7.93 4.96 4.33
CA THR A 101 7.45 3.62 3.96
C THR A 101 7.56 2.73 5.17
N GLY A 102 6.48 2.04 5.50
CA GLY A 102 6.47 1.01 6.54
C GLY A 102 6.36 -0.37 5.92
N PHE A 103 6.98 -1.35 6.55
CA PHE A 103 6.79 -2.76 6.29
C PHE A 103 6.36 -3.42 7.59
N ALA A 104 5.19 -4.05 7.57
CA ALA A 104 4.53 -4.60 8.73
C ALA A 104 4.22 -6.07 8.48
N SER A 105 4.26 -6.86 9.56
CA SER A 105 3.89 -8.27 9.50
C SER A 105 3.12 -8.68 10.75
N ALA A 106 2.13 -9.55 10.56
CA ALA A 106 1.33 -10.12 11.62
C ALA A 106 0.96 -11.57 11.31
N ASN A 107 0.80 -12.41 12.33
CA ASN A 107 0.20 -13.74 12.15
C ASN A 107 -1.32 -13.69 12.10
N ALA A 108 -1.93 -14.83 11.75
CA ALA A 108 -3.38 -14.97 11.69
C ALA A 108 -4.09 -14.78 13.04
N LEU A 109 -3.36 -14.79 14.17
CA LEU A 109 -3.90 -14.45 15.50
C LEU A 109 -3.65 -12.98 15.91
N GLY A 110 -3.03 -12.17 15.05
CA GLY A 110 -2.76 -10.77 15.28
C GLY A 110 -1.46 -10.44 16.04
N LYS A 111 -0.58 -11.42 16.32
CA LYS A 111 0.77 -11.16 16.85
C LYS A 111 1.57 -10.44 15.76
N LYS A 112 2.11 -9.26 16.10
CA LYS A 112 2.84 -8.39 15.16
C LYS A 112 4.34 -8.44 15.42
N PHE A 113 5.14 -8.33 14.36
CA PHE A 113 6.55 -8.02 14.49
C PHE A 113 6.79 -6.52 14.68
N PRO A 114 7.95 -6.13 15.27
CA PRO A 114 8.39 -4.75 15.22
C PRO A 114 8.39 -4.26 13.77
N MET A 115 7.75 -3.13 13.54
CA MET A 115 7.63 -2.54 12.21
C MET A 115 9.02 -2.16 11.66
N PHE A 116 9.18 -2.25 10.36
CA PHE A 116 10.37 -1.77 9.66
C PHE A 116 10.03 -0.47 8.93
N ALA A 117 10.55 0.65 9.43
CA ALA A 117 10.33 1.98 8.90
C ALA A 117 11.49 2.42 8.00
N ILE A 118 11.15 2.94 6.82
CA ILE A 118 12.10 3.38 5.81
C ILE A 118 11.85 4.85 5.51
N GLY A 119 12.83 5.69 5.85
CA GLY A 119 12.81 7.12 5.57
C GLY A 119 13.91 7.55 4.61
N LYS A 120 13.95 8.84 4.28
CA LYS A 120 14.98 9.40 3.37
C LYS A 120 16.29 9.73 4.09
N ALA A 121 16.19 10.27 5.30
CA ALA A 121 17.34 10.78 6.05
C ALA A 121 18.00 9.67 6.88
N LYS A 122 19.33 9.60 6.90
CA LYS A 122 20.07 8.64 7.76
C LYS A 122 19.80 8.87 9.25
N SER A 123 19.78 10.14 9.67
CA SER A 123 19.43 10.53 11.03
C SER A 123 18.41 11.68 10.97
N PRO A 124 17.10 11.38 11.00
CA PRO A 124 16.06 12.39 11.08
C PRO A 124 16.25 13.29 12.30
N ARG A 125 16.05 14.61 12.14
CA ARG A 125 16.15 15.57 13.25
C ARG A 125 15.21 15.24 14.42
N CYS A 126 14.05 14.64 14.14
CA CYS A 126 13.10 14.20 15.16
C CYS A 126 13.60 13.01 16.01
N PHE A 127 14.69 12.35 15.62
CA PHE A 127 15.33 11.30 16.43
C PHE A 127 16.41 11.87 17.36
N LYS A 128 16.64 13.19 17.34
CA LYS A 128 17.56 13.82 18.29
C LYS A 128 17.10 13.50 19.72
N ASN A 129 17.99 12.94 20.52
CA ASN A 129 17.74 12.50 21.91
C ASN A 129 16.81 11.28 22.06
N VAL A 130 16.45 10.59 20.98
CA VAL A 130 15.71 9.33 21.04
C VAL A 130 16.69 8.18 21.16
N LYS A 131 16.71 7.51 22.32
CA LYS A 131 17.62 6.38 22.59
C LYS A 131 17.14 5.06 22.01
N HIS A 132 15.82 4.83 22.05
CA HIS A 132 15.19 3.60 21.60
C HIS A 132 13.96 3.91 20.77
N LEU A 133 13.84 3.24 19.62
CA LEU A 133 12.64 3.26 18.79
C LEU A 133 11.92 1.92 18.97
N PRO A 134 10.57 1.91 19.06
CA PRO A 134 9.80 0.66 19.15
C PRO A 134 9.73 -0.09 17.81
N TYR A 135 10.37 0.44 16.77
CA TYR A 135 10.43 -0.09 15.42
C TYR A 135 11.85 0.05 14.87
N ARG A 136 12.18 -0.73 13.85
CA ARG A 136 13.45 -0.58 13.13
C ARG A 136 13.37 0.59 12.16
N TYR A 137 14.46 1.33 12.03
CA TYR A 137 14.56 2.40 11.06
C TYR A 137 15.77 2.19 10.13
N ARG A 138 15.53 2.33 8.83
CA ARG A 138 16.57 2.41 7.79
C ARG A 138 16.33 3.62 6.90
N CYS A 139 17.41 4.13 6.33
CA CYS A 139 17.33 5.19 5.34
C CYS A 139 17.54 4.64 3.93
N GLN A 140 16.69 5.05 3.00
CA GLN A 140 16.72 4.64 1.61
C GLN A 140 16.47 5.85 0.71
N LYS A 141 17.29 6.06 -0.33
CA LYS A 141 17.14 7.20 -1.25
C LYS A 141 15.75 7.23 -1.93
N LYS A 142 15.25 6.07 -2.33
CA LYS A 142 13.93 5.90 -2.97
C LYS A 142 12.78 5.77 -1.97
N ILE A 143 13.06 5.69 -0.67
CA ILE A 143 12.05 5.52 0.40
C ILE A 143 11.15 4.31 0.12
N TRP A 144 11.75 3.19 -0.28
CA TRP A 144 11.07 1.97 -0.68
C TRP A 144 11.83 0.75 -0.14
N MET A 145 11.11 -0.35 0.10
CA MET A 145 11.68 -1.62 0.52
C MET A 145 12.39 -2.25 -0.67
N ASP A 146 13.71 -2.46 -0.60
CA ASP A 146 14.43 -3.23 -1.62
C ASP A 146 14.79 -4.63 -1.12
N GLY A 147 15.38 -5.44 -2.00
CA GLY A 147 15.75 -6.82 -1.64
C GLY A 147 16.78 -6.89 -0.51
N THR A 148 17.67 -5.90 -0.38
CA THR A 148 18.68 -5.90 0.70
C THR A 148 18.06 -5.64 2.07
N LEU A 149 17.13 -4.68 2.15
CA LEU A 149 16.39 -4.39 3.37
C LEU A 149 15.42 -5.52 3.74
N LEU A 150 14.85 -6.18 2.73
CA LEU A 150 14.05 -7.37 2.95
C LEU A 150 14.88 -8.54 3.47
N GLU A 151 16.00 -8.84 2.85
CA GLU A 151 16.89 -9.91 3.32
C GLU A 151 17.34 -9.67 4.76
N GLU A 152 17.72 -8.43 5.09
CA GLU A 152 18.05 -8.02 6.45
C GLU A 152 16.90 -8.35 7.42
N TRP A 153 15.68 -7.94 7.09
CA TRP A 153 14.50 -8.20 7.92
C TRP A 153 14.17 -9.70 8.02
N VAL A 154 14.27 -10.45 6.91
CA VAL A 154 14.02 -11.91 6.87
C VAL A 154 15.02 -12.67 7.73
N ARG A 155 16.31 -12.31 7.67
CA ARG A 155 17.36 -12.94 8.50
C ARG A 155 17.10 -12.73 9.99
N GLU A 156 16.62 -11.56 10.36
CA GLU A 156 16.31 -11.24 11.75
C GLU A 156 15.13 -12.05 12.29
N ILE A 157 14.04 -12.16 11.54
CA ILE A 157 12.90 -13.00 11.95
C ILE A 157 13.30 -14.48 11.95
N HIS A 158 14.12 -14.91 10.99
CA HIS A 158 14.60 -16.28 10.92
C HIS A 158 15.36 -16.64 12.20
N TRP A 159 16.31 -15.78 12.61
CA TRP A 159 17.06 -15.97 13.86
C TRP A 159 16.18 -16.06 15.10
N GLN A 160 15.08 -15.30 15.16
CA GLN A 160 14.12 -15.41 16.28
C GLN A 160 13.45 -16.79 16.30
N PHE A 161 13.02 -17.28 15.16
CA PHE A 161 12.32 -18.57 15.08
C PHE A 161 13.24 -19.79 15.17
N THR A 162 14.49 -19.69 14.72
CA THR A 162 15.49 -20.74 14.93
C THR A 162 15.71 -20.99 16.42
N LYS A 163 15.72 -19.92 17.24
CA LYS A 163 15.83 -20.05 18.70
C LYS A 163 14.60 -20.68 19.35
N GLU A 164 13.43 -20.49 18.76
CA GLU A 164 12.17 -21.04 19.25
C GLU A 164 11.86 -22.43 18.67
N GLU A 165 12.73 -22.97 17.80
CA GLU A 165 12.51 -24.21 17.03
C GLU A 165 11.19 -24.22 16.25
N LEU A 166 10.72 -23.04 15.83
CA LEU A 166 9.46 -22.87 15.13
C LEU A 166 9.67 -22.75 13.62
N LYS A 167 8.85 -23.46 12.87
CA LYS A 167 8.68 -23.25 11.42
C LYS A 167 7.45 -22.38 11.17
N ILE A 168 7.61 -21.38 10.31
CA ILE A 168 6.55 -20.46 9.93
C ILE A 168 6.38 -20.40 8.42
N VAL A 169 5.19 -19.98 7.98
CA VAL A 169 4.92 -19.56 6.61
C VAL A 169 4.81 -18.05 6.62
N LEU A 170 5.56 -17.42 5.73
CA LEU A 170 5.49 -15.98 5.49
C LEU A 170 4.93 -15.73 4.10
N LEU A 171 3.75 -15.11 4.05
CA LEU A 171 3.14 -14.61 2.83
C LEU A 171 3.63 -13.17 2.61
N VAL A 172 4.17 -12.90 1.42
CA VAL A 172 4.67 -11.58 1.04
C VAL A 172 4.18 -11.28 -0.37
N ASP A 173 3.72 -10.05 -0.59
CA ASP A 173 3.28 -9.58 -1.90
C ASP A 173 4.41 -9.63 -2.94
N ASN A 174 4.07 -9.80 -4.22
CA ASN A 174 5.01 -9.91 -5.33
C ASN A 174 5.57 -8.52 -5.73
N CYS A 175 6.36 -7.92 -4.85
CA CYS A 175 7.18 -6.75 -5.12
C CYS A 175 8.48 -7.14 -5.87
N PRO A 176 8.98 -6.33 -6.83
CA PRO A 176 10.29 -6.52 -7.49
C PRO A 176 11.51 -6.56 -6.55
N ALA A 177 11.32 -6.35 -5.26
CA ALA A 177 12.33 -6.51 -4.23
C ALA A 177 12.56 -7.98 -3.85
N HIS A 178 11.63 -8.88 -4.20
CA HIS A 178 11.70 -10.32 -3.94
C HIS A 178 12.42 -11.09 -5.05
N SER A 179 12.65 -10.48 -6.21
CA SER A 179 13.36 -11.08 -7.33
C SER A 179 14.87 -10.89 -7.20
N ASN A 180 15.47 -11.60 -6.24
CA ASN A 180 16.92 -11.84 -6.19
C ASN A 180 17.17 -13.36 -6.18
N ASP A 181 16.50 -14.10 -7.06
CA ASP A 181 17.05 -15.38 -7.51
C ASP A 181 17.94 -15.09 -8.71
N SER A 182 19.21 -14.81 -8.42
CA SER A 182 20.28 -15.06 -9.39
C SER A 182 20.26 -16.54 -9.73
N ARG A 183 20.11 -16.82 -11.03
CA ARG A 183 20.33 -18.12 -11.69
C ARG A 183 21.52 -18.90 -11.13
#